data_AF-A0A6P1NKB6-F1
#
_entry.id   AF-A0A6P1NKB6-F1
#
_cell.length_a   1.000
_cell.length_b   1.000
_cell.length_c   1.000
_cell.angle_alpha   90.00
_cell.angle_beta   90.00
_cell.angle_gamma   90.00
#
_symmetry.space_group_name_H-M   'P 1'
#
loop_
_entity.id
_entity.type
_entity.pdbx_description
1 polymer ?
#
loop_
_entity_poly.entity_id
_entity_poly.type
_entity_poly.pdbx_seq_one_letter_code
_entity_poly.pdbx_strand_id
1 'polypeptide(L)'
;MSGPRGRRAWLVTWVSATSAQPENPIAAIFGSRIGSDKVKAYMEFLYAAEHFSGEEMLGLLSDPDANPYPASYNKLAHHMGDQTDYVPYQGQIVCGHNPYLYGRLVNRLRVGEGTYPDGSRQLVWEEILRPSLDRWT
;
A
#
# COMPACT_ATOMS: atom_id res chain seq x y z
N MET A 1 -27.30 -10.21 14.30
CA MET A 1 -25.99 -10.80 14.64
C MET A 1 -24.90 -9.83 14.23
N SER A 2 -24.06 -9.36 15.15
CA SER A 2 -22.90 -8.52 14.80
C SER A 2 -21.82 -9.44 14.22
N GLY A 3 -21.46 -9.24 12.95
CA GLY A 3 -20.38 -9.99 12.31
C GLY A 3 -19.05 -9.82 13.06
N PRO A 4 -18.05 -10.68 12.79
CA PRO A 4 -16.77 -10.64 13.50
C PRO A 4 -16.14 -9.24 13.45
N ARG A 5 -15.72 -8.72 14.61
CA ARG A 5 -15.08 -7.41 14.74
C ARG A 5 -13.77 -7.41 13.96
N GLY A 6 -13.73 -6.67 12.85
CA GLY A 6 -12.51 -6.51 12.06
C GLY A 6 -11.42 -5.70 12.77
N ARG A 7 -10.21 -5.71 12.23
CA ARG A 7 -9.02 -5.08 12.82
C ARG A 7 -8.57 -3.87 12.00
N ARG A 8 -7.97 -2.89 12.68
CA ARG A 8 -7.22 -1.84 11.99
C ARG A 8 -5.83 -2.37 11.65
N ALA A 9 -5.43 -2.24 10.39
CA ALA A 9 -4.17 -2.77 9.90
C ALA A 9 -3.63 -1.92 8.75
N TRP A 10 -2.33 -2.06 8.48
CA TRP A 10 -1.77 -1.72 7.19
C TRP A 10 -2.07 -2.86 6.22
N LEU A 11 -2.72 -2.55 5.12
CA LEU A 11 -3.01 -3.48 4.05
C LEU A 11 -2.16 -3.10 2.83
N VAL A 12 -1.38 -4.05 2.33
CA VAL A 12 -0.61 -3.88 1.10
C VAL A 12 -1.21 -4.76 0.03
N THR A 13 -1.59 -4.14 -1.09
CA THR A 13 -2.18 -4.84 -2.23
C THR A 13 -1.42 -4.61 -3.52
N TRP A 14 -1.32 -5.63 -4.36
CA TRP A 14 -0.93 -5.50 -5.76
C TRP A 14 -2.04 -4.79 -6.55
N VAL A 15 -1.65 -3.78 -7.33
CA VAL A 15 -2.51 -3.04 -8.24
C VAL A 15 -1.89 -3.09 -9.62
N SER A 16 -2.70 -3.45 -10.62
CA SER A 16 -2.30 -3.45 -12.02
C SER A 16 -3.11 -2.42 -12.80
N ALA A 17 -2.45 -1.69 -13.71
CA ALA A 17 -3.13 -0.84 -14.69
C ALA A 17 -3.71 -1.65 -15.86
N THR A 18 -3.33 -2.93 -15.99
CA THR A 18 -3.89 -3.85 -16.99
C THR A 18 -5.04 -4.67 -16.41
N SER A 19 -5.89 -5.22 -17.27
CA SER A 19 -7.06 -6.02 -16.88
C SER A 19 -6.72 -7.35 -16.18
N ALA A 20 -5.46 -7.78 -16.21
CA ALA A 20 -4.99 -8.93 -15.46
C ALA A 20 -4.74 -8.53 -13.99
N GLN A 21 -5.78 -8.64 -13.16
CA GLN A 21 -5.62 -8.55 -11.71
C GLN A 21 -4.94 -9.81 -11.18
N PRO A 22 -4.07 -9.71 -10.17
CA PRO A 22 -3.54 -10.88 -9.47
C PRO A 22 -4.68 -11.72 -8.91
N GLU A 23 -4.55 -13.05 -8.92
CA GLU A 23 -5.53 -13.96 -8.35
C GLU A 23 -5.83 -13.59 -6.89
N ASN A 24 -4.78 -13.35 -6.11
CA ASN A 24 -4.87 -12.77 -4.78
C ASN A 24 -4.15 -11.43 -4.75
N PRO A 25 -4.86 -10.30 -4.61
CA PRO A 25 -4.24 -8.99 -4.62
C PRO A 25 -3.52 -8.67 -3.31
N ILE A 26 -3.61 -9.51 -2.26
CA ILE A 26 -3.01 -9.20 -0.95
C ILE A 26 -1.52 -9.57 -0.94
N ALA A 27 -0.65 -8.58 -0.91
CA ALA A 27 0.79 -8.79 -0.79
C ALA A 27 1.23 -8.96 0.67
N ALA A 28 0.66 -8.15 1.58
CA ALA A 28 0.97 -8.24 3.01
C ALA A 28 -0.09 -7.56 3.89
N ILE A 29 -0.10 -7.95 5.17
CA ILE A 29 -0.87 -7.29 6.23
C ILE A 29 0.10 -7.00 7.38
N PHE A 30 0.21 -5.74 7.76
CA PHE A 30 1.02 -5.33 8.91
C PHE A 30 0.15 -4.78 10.04
N GLY A 31 0.68 -4.85 11.27
CA GLY A 31 0.01 -4.25 12.43
C GLY A 31 -0.15 -2.74 12.26
N SER A 32 -1.31 -2.20 12.64
CA SER A 32 -1.61 -0.76 12.52
C SER A 32 -0.72 0.17 13.35
N ARG A 33 0.04 -0.36 14.30
CA ARG A 33 0.98 0.38 15.13
C ARG A 33 2.37 0.52 14.50
N ILE A 34 2.63 -0.15 13.37
CA ILE A 34 3.88 0.00 12.65
C ILE A 34 3.87 1.37 11.96
N GLY A 35 4.95 2.14 12.16
CA GLY A 35 5.14 3.45 11.53
C GLY A 35 5.24 3.35 10.02
N SER A 36 4.77 4.39 9.33
CA SER A 36 4.68 4.42 7.86
C SER A 36 6.04 4.27 7.17
N ASP A 37 7.12 4.84 7.73
CA ASP A 37 8.48 4.70 7.15
C ASP A 37 8.94 3.24 7.15
N LYS A 38 8.59 2.50 8.19
CA LYS A 38 8.92 1.07 8.29
C LYS A 38 8.08 0.25 7.31
N VAL A 39 6.80 0.59 7.12
CA VAL A 39 5.96 -0.04 6.10
C VAL A 39 6.49 0.27 4.69
N LYS A 40 6.94 1.51 4.43
CA LYS A 40 7.56 1.93 3.17
C LYS A 40 8.78 1.06 2.84
N ALA A 41 9.69 0.89 3.79
CA ALA A 41 10.85 0.00 3.61
C ALA A 41 10.45 -1.47 3.37
N TYR A 42 9.43 -1.98 4.08
CA TYR A 42 8.92 -3.32 3.83
C TYR A 42 8.29 -3.49 2.46
N MET A 43 7.63 -2.46 1.93
CA MET A 43 7.08 -2.50 0.58
C MET A 43 8.17 -2.52 -0.49
N GLU A 44 9.26 -1.77 -0.31
CA GLU A 44 10.43 -1.85 -1.22
C GLU A 44 11.02 -3.26 -1.21
N PHE A 45 11.16 -3.86 -0.02
CA PHE A 45 11.60 -5.26 0.10
C PHE A 45 10.64 -6.23 -0.61
N LEU A 46 9.33 -6.11 -0.39
CA LEU A 46 8.34 -6.98 -1.02
C LEU A 46 8.36 -6.85 -2.55
N TYR A 47 8.51 -5.63 -3.08
CA TYR A 47 8.58 -5.40 -4.52
C TYR A 47 9.85 -6.01 -5.12
N ALA A 48 11.00 -5.77 -4.49
CA ALA A 48 12.26 -6.34 -4.92
C ALA A 48 12.22 -7.88 -4.87
N ALA A 49 11.67 -8.46 -3.80
CA ALA A 49 11.54 -9.91 -3.64
C ALA A 49 10.76 -10.60 -4.77
N GLU A 50 9.76 -9.91 -5.34
CA GLU A 50 8.93 -10.43 -6.41
C GLU A 50 9.53 -10.18 -7.81
N HIS A 51 10.18 -9.03 -8.02
CA HIS A 51 10.52 -8.55 -9.36
C HIS A 51 12.00 -8.53 -9.69
N PHE A 52 12.90 -8.61 -8.70
CA PHE A 52 14.32 -8.44 -8.91
C PHE A 52 15.00 -9.80 -8.95
N SER A 53 15.99 -9.94 -9.82
CA SER A 53 16.95 -11.04 -9.79
C SER A 53 17.87 -10.95 -8.56
N GLY A 54 18.54 -12.05 -8.24
CA GLY A 54 19.52 -12.06 -7.16
C GLY A 54 20.68 -11.07 -7.38
N GLU A 55 21.08 -10.84 -8.64
CA GLU A 55 22.10 -9.86 -9.00
C GLU A 55 21.64 -8.43 -8.73
N GLU A 56 20.40 -8.09 -9.12
CA GLU A 56 19.81 -6.78 -8.84
C GLU A 56 19.65 -6.56 -7.33
N MET A 57 19.23 -7.58 -6.56
CA MET A 57 19.18 -7.50 -5.10
C MET A 57 20.55 -7.26 -4.46
N LEU A 58 21.62 -7.92 -4.96
CA LEU A 58 22.98 -7.68 -4.50
C LEU A 58 23.45 -6.26 -4.85
N GLY A 59 23.05 -5.75 -6.01
CA GLY A 59 23.28 -4.37 -6.41
C GLY A 59 22.67 -3.37 -5.41
N LEU A 60 21.42 -3.59 -5.00
CA LEU A 60 20.73 -2.75 -4.02
C LEU A 60 21.40 -2.74 -2.63
N LEU A 61 22.10 -3.82 -2.24
CA LEU A 61 22.85 -3.83 -0.97
C LEU A 61 24.04 -2.88 -1.01
N SER A 62 24.63 -2.68 -2.20
CA SER A 62 25.81 -1.84 -2.40
C SER A 62 25.43 -0.38 -2.57
N ASP A 63 24.29 -0.13 -3.23
CA ASP A 63 23.72 1.20 -3.44
C ASP A 63 22.20 1.16 -3.29
N PRO A 64 21.67 1.39 -2.06
CA PRO A 64 20.23 1.40 -1.82
C PRO A 64 19.50 2.51 -2.59
N ASP A 65 20.19 3.61 -2.93
CA ASP A 65 19.62 4.72 -3.68
C ASP A 65 19.49 4.39 -5.18
N ALA A 66 20.14 3.31 -5.64
CA ALA A 66 19.98 2.78 -6.99
C ALA A 66 18.67 1.99 -7.19
N ASN A 67 17.81 1.86 -6.18
CA ASN A 67 16.50 1.23 -6.35
C ASN A 67 15.67 1.97 -7.42
N PRO A 68 15.40 1.36 -8.59
CA PRO A 68 14.65 2.02 -9.65
C PRO A 68 13.17 2.24 -9.30
N TYR A 69 12.67 1.56 -8.26
CA TYR A 69 11.28 1.60 -7.84
C TYR A 69 11.16 1.86 -6.33
N PRO A 70 11.64 3.02 -5.85
CA PRO A 70 11.55 3.35 -4.44
C PRO A 70 10.10 3.55 -4.04
N ALA A 71 9.73 3.12 -2.84
CA ALA A 71 8.42 3.42 -2.32
C ALA A 71 8.32 4.92 -2.03
N SER A 72 7.13 5.48 -2.16
CA SER A 72 6.87 6.88 -1.89
C SER A 72 5.50 7.08 -1.25
N TYR A 73 5.37 8.14 -0.45
CA TYR A 73 4.07 8.54 0.07
C TYR A 73 3.22 9.11 -1.05
N ASN A 74 1.95 8.71 -1.08
CA ASN A 74 0.99 9.37 -1.95
C ASN A 74 0.80 10.82 -1.50
N LYS A 75 0.41 11.71 -2.40
CA LYS A 75 0.27 13.14 -2.09
C LYS A 75 -1.19 13.55 -1.96
N LEU A 76 -1.47 14.47 -1.04
CA LEU A 76 -2.76 15.15 -0.93
C LEU A 76 -2.65 16.52 -1.59
N ALA A 77 -3.66 16.88 -2.37
CA ALA A 77 -3.82 18.25 -2.84
C ALA A 77 -4.20 19.15 -1.67
N HIS A 78 -3.56 20.31 -1.61
CA HIS A 78 -3.83 21.37 -0.65
C HIS A 78 -4.14 22.64 -1.44
N HIS A 79 -5.41 23.06 -1.42
CA HIS A 79 -5.86 24.22 -2.18
C HIS A 79 -5.76 25.48 -1.33
N MET A 80 -5.04 26.49 -1.83
CA MET A 80 -4.85 27.80 -1.20
C MET A 80 -5.21 28.89 -2.22
N GLY A 81 -6.48 29.32 -2.24
CA GLY A 81 -7.00 30.20 -3.29
C GLY A 81 -6.89 29.54 -4.67
N ASP A 82 -6.23 30.19 -5.62
CA ASP A 82 -5.99 29.67 -6.98
C ASP A 82 -4.78 28.71 -7.06
N GLN A 83 -4.04 28.52 -5.97
CA GLN A 83 -2.85 27.66 -5.94
C GLN A 83 -3.18 26.28 -5.38
N THR A 84 -2.58 25.24 -5.94
CA THR A 84 -2.62 23.87 -5.39
C THR A 84 -1.21 23.40 -5.09
N ASP A 85 -0.96 23.02 -3.84
CA ASP A 85 0.27 22.34 -3.41
C ASP A 85 0.01 20.86 -3.13
N TYR A 86 1.05 20.03 -3.11
CA TYR A 86 0.95 18.58 -2.93
C TYR A 86 1.79 18.12 -1.75
N VAL A 87 1.12 17.79 -0.63
CA VAL A 87 1.76 17.40 0.61
C VAL A 87 1.82 15.86 0.73
N PRO A 88 2.98 15.26 1.07
CA PRO A 88 3.07 13.83 1.33
C PRO A 88 2.09 13.36 2.41
N TYR A 89 1.34 12.30 2.13
CA TYR A 89 0.41 11.67 3.06
C TYR A 89 0.91 10.31 3.51
N GLN A 90 1.41 10.28 4.74
CA GLN A 90 1.97 9.10 5.37
C GLN A 90 0.99 7.93 5.55
N GLY A 91 -0.31 8.14 5.38
CA GLY A 91 -1.31 7.07 5.46
C GLY A 91 -1.40 6.20 4.20
N GLN A 92 -0.72 6.57 3.12
CA GLN A 92 -0.73 5.85 1.85
C GLN A 92 0.65 5.82 1.19
N ILE A 93 1.05 4.65 0.75
CA ILE A 93 2.35 4.37 0.17
C ILE A 93 2.14 3.67 -1.16
N VAL A 94 2.93 4.02 -2.16
CA VAL A 94 3.02 3.33 -3.45
C VAL A 94 4.45 2.85 -3.66
N CYS A 95 4.65 1.69 -4.29
CA CYS A 95 5.97 1.14 -4.59
C CYS A 95 5.90 0.31 -5.88
N GLY A 96 6.86 0.47 -6.79
CA GLY A 96 6.82 -0.22 -8.07
C GLY A 96 6.28 0.62 -9.23
N HIS A 97 6.09 -0.04 -10.37
CA HIS A 97 5.60 0.59 -11.61
C HIS A 97 4.29 -0.03 -12.10
N ASN A 98 4.32 -1.20 -12.74
CA ASN A 98 3.12 -1.93 -13.16
C ASN A 98 3.41 -3.45 -13.32
N PRO A 99 2.83 -4.33 -12.48
CA PRO A 99 2.01 -4.00 -11.31
C PRO A 99 2.83 -3.23 -10.25
N TYR A 100 2.13 -2.57 -9.33
CA TYR A 100 2.73 -1.85 -8.20
C TYR A 100 2.03 -2.22 -6.89
N LEU A 101 2.72 -2.04 -5.77
CA LEU A 101 2.18 -2.21 -4.43
C LEU A 101 1.53 -0.92 -3.94
N TYR A 102 0.35 -1.05 -3.36
CA TYR A 102 -0.38 0.02 -2.71
C TYR A 102 -0.64 -0.32 -1.25
N GLY A 103 0.07 0.37 -0.36
CA GLY A 103 -0.02 0.24 1.09
C GLY A 103 -0.89 1.33 1.70
N ARG A 104 -1.83 0.95 2.56
CA ARG A 104 -2.68 1.93 3.29
C ARG A 104 -3.18 1.41 4.62
N LEU A 105 -3.50 2.31 5.54
CA LEU A 105 -4.26 1.96 6.73
C LEU A 105 -5.73 1.75 6.39
N VAL A 106 -6.27 0.62 6.83
CA VAL A 106 -7.67 0.24 6.69
C VAL A 106 -8.30 -0.03 8.05
N ASN A 107 -9.62 0.13 8.14
CA ASN A 107 -10.42 -0.24 9.30
C ASN A 107 -11.19 -1.53 9.03
N ARG A 108 -11.58 -2.20 10.12
CA ARG A 108 -12.43 -3.41 10.10
C ARG A 108 -11.99 -4.50 9.12
N LEU A 109 -10.68 -4.67 8.90
CA LEU A 109 -10.12 -5.75 8.09
C LEU A 109 -10.50 -7.10 8.72
N ARG A 110 -11.14 -7.95 7.93
CA ARG A 110 -11.63 -9.28 8.35
C ARG A 110 -11.76 -10.21 7.16
N VAL A 111 -11.92 -11.50 7.47
CA VAL A 111 -12.26 -12.50 6.46
C VAL A 111 -13.72 -12.33 6.03
N GLY A 112 -13.94 -12.29 4.73
CA GLY A 112 -15.25 -12.23 4.08
C GLY A 112 -15.85 -13.61 3.80
N GLU A 113 -16.92 -13.61 3.01
CA GLU A 113 -17.63 -14.82 2.59
C GLU A 113 -17.16 -15.35 1.24
N GLY A 114 -16.53 -14.50 0.41
CA GLY A 114 -15.98 -14.89 -0.89
C GLY A 114 -14.64 -15.61 -0.80
N THR A 115 -14.19 -16.12 -1.95
CA THR A 115 -12.88 -16.74 -2.14
C THR A 115 -12.14 -16.12 -3.33
N TYR A 116 -10.82 -15.97 -3.22
CA TYR A 116 -9.97 -15.66 -4.37
C TYR A 116 -9.86 -16.91 -5.28
N PRO A 117 -9.42 -16.76 -6.55
CA PRO A 117 -9.20 -17.89 -7.46
C PRO A 117 -8.24 -18.96 -6.92
N ASP A 118 -7.29 -18.58 -6.05
CA ASP A 118 -6.38 -19.51 -5.35
C ASP A 118 -7.07 -20.38 -4.28
N GLY A 119 -8.39 -20.20 -4.07
CA GLY A 119 -9.20 -20.92 -3.08
C GLY A 119 -9.13 -20.34 -1.66
N SER A 120 -8.29 -19.34 -1.42
CA SER A 120 -8.20 -18.67 -0.13
C SER A 120 -9.40 -17.74 0.09
N ARG A 121 -9.75 -17.48 1.36
CA ARG A 121 -10.89 -16.63 1.70
C ARG A 121 -10.57 -15.16 1.46
N GLN A 122 -11.47 -14.45 0.79
CA GLN A 122 -11.33 -13.03 0.52
C GLN A 122 -11.29 -12.23 1.81
N LEU A 123 -10.47 -11.17 1.82
CA LEU A 123 -10.50 -10.17 2.87
C LEU A 123 -11.41 -9.02 2.48
N VAL A 124 -12.11 -8.47 3.47
CA VAL A 124 -12.94 -7.27 3.33
C VAL A 124 -12.53 -6.26 4.37
N TRP A 125 -12.58 -4.98 4.01
CA TRP A 125 -12.14 -3.88 4.87
C TRP A 125 -12.88 -2.58 4.53
N GLU A 126 -12.72 -1.59 5.39
CA GLU A 126 -13.19 -0.23 5.21
C GLU A 126 -11.99 0.68 4.98
N GLU A 127 -12.04 1.50 3.92
CA GLU A 127 -11.01 2.51 3.67
C GLU A 127 -11.07 3.62 4.74
N ILE A 128 -9.90 4.07 5.20
CA ILE A 128 -9.84 5.29 6.01
C ILE A 128 -9.89 6.48 5.06
N LEU A 129 -10.90 7.33 5.24
CA LEU A 129 -11.06 8.54 4.43
C LEU A 129 -9.80 9.39 4.47
N ARG A 130 -9.35 9.81 3.29
CA ARG A 130 -8.25 10.77 3.17
C ARG A 130 -8.67 12.08 3.87
N PRO A 131 -7.82 12.68 4.69
CA PRO A 131 -8.10 14.01 5.21
C PRO A 131 -8.13 15.00 4.04
N SER A 132 -9.15 15.86 4.00
CA SER A 132 -9.15 17.07 3.16
C SER A 132 -8.34 18.14 3.88
N LEU A 133 -7.29 18.65 3.25
CA LEU A 133 -6.47 19.72 3.84
C LEU A 133 -7.20 21.08 3.86
N ASP A 134 -8.32 21.21 3.15
CA ASP A 134 -9.15 22.42 3.04
C ASP A 134 -9.94 22.79 4.31
N ARG A 135 -9.76 22.07 5.43
CA ARG A 135 -10.52 22.28 6.69
C ARG A 135 -9.80 23.11 7.75
N TRP A 136 -8.66 23.72 7.40
CA TRP A 136 -7.90 24.58 8.31
C TRP A 136 -7.77 25.99 7.74
N THR A 137 -8.91 26.67 7.56
CA THR A 137 -9.00 28.12 7.33
C THR A 137 -9.91 28.74 8.36
#